data_AF-A0A944K9Z5-F1
#
_entry.id   AF-A0A944K9Z5-F1
#
_cell.length_a   1.000
_cell.length_b   1.000
_cell.length_c   1.000
_cell.angle_alpha   90.00
_cell.angle_beta   90.00
_cell.angle_gamma   90.00
#
_symmetry.space_group_name_H-M   'P 1'
#
loop_
_entity.id
_entity.type
_entity.pdbx_description
1 polymer ?
#
loop_
_entity_poly.entity_id
_entity_poly.type
_entity_poly.pdbx_seq_one_letter_code
_entity_poly.pdbx_strand_id
1 'polypeptide(L)'
;MAPAMKIRKSIPLSHEDQAHLERLRTAGTPEHEALKQVAGILLADDASEAETLHALLTAGRIAVTERVMLTGYAALAAAQDDEDAAARRAMRARSARLEG
;
A
#
# COMPACT_ATOMS: atom_id res chain seq x y z
N MET A 1 -1.53 33.39 -2.26
CA MET A 1 -1.18 31.98 -1.96
C MET A 1 0.13 31.69 -2.66
N ALA A 2 1.24 31.51 -1.93
CA ALA A 2 2.54 31.26 -2.56
C ALA A 2 2.56 29.85 -3.18
N PRO A 3 3.13 29.64 -4.38
CA PRO A 3 3.22 28.31 -4.97
C PRO A 3 4.08 27.41 -4.08
N ALA A 4 3.60 26.19 -3.81
CA ALA A 4 4.38 25.20 -3.08
C ALA A 4 5.68 24.91 -3.83
N MET A 5 6.82 25.15 -3.18
CA MET A 5 8.14 24.93 -3.76
C MET A 5 8.36 23.44 -4.01
N LYS A 6 8.50 23.03 -5.28
CA LYS A 6 8.83 21.65 -5.65
C LYS A 6 10.26 21.31 -5.21
N ILE A 7 10.40 20.57 -4.12
CA ILE A 7 11.70 20.05 -3.66
C ILE A 7 12.13 18.95 -4.63
N ARG A 8 13.22 19.17 -5.37
CA ARG A 8 13.86 18.12 -6.18
C ARG A 8 14.88 17.38 -5.32
N LYS A 9 14.66 16.09 -5.09
CA LYS A 9 15.65 15.18 -4.49
C LYS A 9 16.22 14.31 -5.61
N SER A 10 17.54 14.25 -5.73
CA SER A 10 18.18 13.34 -6.67
C SER A 10 18.15 11.93 -6.09
N ILE A 11 17.69 10.97 -6.88
CA ILE A 11 17.67 9.56 -6.50
C ILE A 11 18.78 8.88 -7.32
N PRO A 12 19.80 8.28 -6.68
CA PRO A 12 20.78 7.49 -7.41
C PRO A 12 20.09 6.22 -7.93
N LEU A 13 20.12 6.03 -9.25
CA LEU A 13 19.57 4.85 -9.90
C LEU A 13 20.72 3.94 -10.34
N SER A 14 20.59 2.65 -10.05
CA SER A 14 21.48 1.63 -10.58
C SER A 14 21.18 1.35 -12.07
N HIS A 15 22.07 0.60 -12.73
CA HIS A 15 21.80 0.13 -14.09
C HIS A 15 20.57 -0.77 -14.18
N GLU A 16 20.28 -1.56 -13.14
CA GLU A 16 19.10 -2.40 -13.07
C GLU A 16 17.82 -1.55 -12.97
N ASP A 17 17.85 -0.49 -12.15
CA ASP A 17 16.74 0.45 -12.03
C ASP A 17 16.44 1.13 -13.37
N GLN A 18 17.48 1.56 -14.09
CA GLN A 18 17.33 2.15 -15.42
C GLN A 18 16.72 1.18 -16.43
N ALA A 19 17.21 -0.06 -16.47
CA ALA A 19 16.67 -1.07 -17.36
C ALA A 19 15.20 -1.40 -17.04
N HIS A 20 14.84 -1.39 -15.76
CA HIS A 20 13.46 -1.61 -15.33
C HIS A 20 12.55 -0.41 -15.69
N LEU A 21 13.03 0.82 -15.51
CA LEU A 21 12.30 2.03 -15.90
C LEU A 21 12.02 2.07 -17.40
N GLU A 22 12.97 1.66 -18.24
CA GLU A 22 12.74 1.60 -19.68
C GLU A 22 11.66 0.57 -20.05
N ARG A 23 11.59 -0.58 -19.35
CA ARG A 23 10.49 -1.54 -19.53
C ARG A 23 9.15 -0.94 -19.11
N LEU A 24 9.10 -0.29 -17.95
CA LEU A 24 7.89 0.38 -17.44
C LEU A 24 7.39 1.49 -18.36
N ARG A 25 8.30 2.18 -19.06
CA ARG A 25 7.98 3.26 -19.99
C ARG A 25 7.53 2.75 -21.36
N THR A 26 8.01 1.60 -21.78
CA THR A 26 7.71 1.04 -23.10
C THR A 26 6.30 0.46 -23.14
N ALA A 27 5.40 1.09 -23.89
CA ALA A 27 4.04 0.57 -24.10
C ALA A 27 4.04 -0.87 -24.65
N GLY A 28 3.11 -1.68 -24.16
CA GLY A 28 2.98 -3.09 -24.57
C GLY A 28 3.91 -4.06 -23.85
N THR A 29 4.82 -3.59 -22.98
CA THR A 29 5.52 -4.50 -22.06
C THR A 29 4.58 -4.94 -20.93
N PRO A 30 4.79 -6.14 -20.36
CA PRO A 30 4.07 -6.59 -19.18
C PRO A 30 4.19 -5.61 -18.00
N GLU A 31 5.37 -5.02 -17.81
CA GLU A 31 5.64 -4.06 -16.74
C GLU A 31 4.83 -2.76 -16.89
N HIS A 32 4.74 -2.22 -18.12
CA HIS A 32 3.96 -1.01 -18.38
C HIS A 32 2.46 -1.21 -18.09
N GLU A 33 1.91 -2.36 -18.51
CA GLU A 33 0.51 -2.69 -18.24
C GLU A 33 0.24 -2.92 -16.75
N ALA A 34 1.15 -3.61 -16.05
CA ALA A 34 1.05 -3.78 -14.60
C ALA A 34 1.07 -2.43 -13.87
N LEU A 35 1.93 -1.49 -14.30
CA LEU A 35 2.01 -0.16 -13.71
C LEU A 35 0.68 0.62 -13.85
N LYS A 36 0.03 0.57 -15.02
CA LYS A 36 -1.29 1.21 -15.24
C LYS A 36 -2.34 0.66 -14.30
N GLN A 37 -2.35 -0.67 -14.11
CA GLN A 37 -3.31 -1.34 -13.23
C GLN A 37 -3.10 -0.96 -11.76
N VAL A 38 -1.86 -1.02 -11.26
CA VAL A 38 -1.56 -0.77 -9.84
C VAL A 38 -1.68 0.72 -9.50
N ALA A 39 -1.21 1.61 -10.37
CA ALA A 39 -1.27 3.04 -10.12
C ALA A 39 -2.67 3.63 -10.35
N GLY A 40 -3.56 2.89 -11.03
CA GLY A 40 -4.92 3.34 -11.36
C GLY A 40 -4.96 4.57 -12.27
N ILE A 41 -3.90 4.78 -13.06
CA ILE A 41 -3.74 5.93 -13.95
C ILE A 41 -3.46 5.48 -15.38
N LEU A 42 -3.96 6.26 -16.32
CA LEU A 42 -3.64 6.11 -17.73
C LEU A 42 -2.27 6.73 -17.99
N LEU A 43 -1.24 5.90 -18.18
CA LEU A 43 0.00 6.34 -18.82
C LEU A 43 -0.21 6.44 -20.31
N ALA A 44 0.29 7.53 -20.90
CA ALA A 44 0.44 7.65 -22.35
C ALA A 44 1.50 6.66 -22.86
N ASP A 45 1.37 6.23 -24.11
CA ASP A 45 2.30 5.28 -24.73
C ASP A 45 3.73 5.85 -24.88
N ASP A 46 3.86 7.17 -24.86
CA ASP A 46 5.11 7.93 -24.94
C ASP A 46 5.46 8.65 -23.62
N ALA A 47 4.93 8.16 -22.48
CA ALA A 47 5.15 8.77 -21.18
C ALA A 47 6.64 9.07 -20.93
N SER A 48 6.90 10.26 -20.38
CA SER A 48 8.26 10.62 -19.99
C SER A 48 8.74 9.74 -18.83
N GLU A 49 10.06 9.66 -18.66
CA GLU A 49 10.67 9.00 -17.50
C GLU A 49 10.15 9.59 -16.17
N ALA A 50 9.97 10.91 -16.12
CA ALA A 50 9.44 11.58 -14.94
C ALA A 50 7.98 11.19 -14.63
N GLU A 51 7.14 11.04 -15.65
CA GLU A 51 5.76 10.56 -15.50
C GLU A 51 5.72 9.10 -15.05
N THR A 52 6.59 8.27 -15.63
CA THR A 52 6.73 6.85 -15.27
C THR A 52 7.19 6.70 -13.81
N LEU A 53 8.16 7.50 -13.38
CA LEU A 53 8.61 7.54 -11.99
C LEU A 53 7.52 8.04 -11.04
N HIS A 54 6.75 9.05 -11.44
CA HIS A 54 5.64 9.56 -10.64
C HIS A 54 4.54 8.50 -10.47
N ALA A 55 4.24 7.78 -11.54
CA ALA A 55 3.31 6.65 -11.54
C ALA A 55 3.78 5.53 -10.62
N LEU A 56 5.06 5.16 -10.71
CA LEU A 56 5.66 4.13 -9.86
C LEU A 56 5.60 4.53 -8.37
N LEU A 57 5.92 5.79 -8.05
CA LEU A 57 5.77 6.31 -6.69
C LEU A 57 4.32 6.32 -6.22
N THR A 58 3.37 6.58 -7.10
CA THR A 58 1.93 6.57 -6.79
C THR A 58 1.47 5.15 -6.49
N ALA A 59 1.82 4.19 -7.35
CA ALA A 59 1.59 2.75 -7.12
C ALA A 59 2.20 2.28 -5.79
N GLY A 60 3.45 2.63 -5.52
CA GLY A 60 4.13 2.29 -4.27
C GLY A 60 3.42 2.88 -3.04
N ARG A 61 2.97 4.14 -3.13
CA ARG A 61 2.19 4.77 -2.04
C ARG A 61 0.88 4.03 -1.79
N ILE A 62 0.14 3.70 -2.85
CA ILE A 62 -1.12 2.94 -2.76
C ILE A 62 -0.87 1.60 -2.07
N ALA A 63 0.09 0.82 -2.57
CA ALA A 63 0.44 -0.49 -2.03
C ALA A 63 0.83 -0.43 -0.53
N VAL A 64 1.62 0.58 -0.13
CA VAL A 64 1.98 0.78 1.28
C VAL A 64 0.76 1.14 2.12
N THR A 65 -0.09 2.06 1.65
CA THR A 65 -1.31 2.46 2.37
C THR A 65 -2.27 1.29 2.53
N GLU A 66 -2.49 0.51 1.48
CA GLU A 66 -3.32 -0.72 1.53
C GLU A 66 -2.76 -1.72 2.53
N ARG A 67 -1.44 -1.93 2.53
CA ARG A 67 -0.78 -2.83 3.49
C ARG A 67 -0.92 -2.35 4.93
N VAL A 68 -0.82 -1.04 5.16
CA VAL A 68 -1.06 -0.43 6.49
C VAL A 68 -2.50 -0.63 6.93
N MET A 69 -3.48 -0.39 6.04
CA MET A 69 -4.89 -0.60 6.35
C MET A 69 -5.19 -2.06 6.69
N LEU A 70 -4.69 -3.01 5.90
CA LEU A 70 -4.83 -4.44 6.18
C LEU A 70 -4.23 -4.83 7.53
N THR A 71 -3.05 -4.29 7.86
CA THR A 71 -2.39 -4.56 9.15
C THR A 71 -3.16 -3.91 10.31
N GLY A 72 -3.71 -2.71 10.12
CA GLY A 72 -4.55 -2.03 11.10
C GLY A 72 -5.87 -2.76 11.36
N TYR A 73 -6.54 -3.25 10.31
CA TYR A 73 -7.73 -4.08 10.46
C TYR A 73 -7.44 -5.42 11.14
N ALA A 74 -6.30 -6.06 10.81
CA ALA A 74 -5.88 -7.29 11.49
C ALA A 74 -5.61 -7.05 12.98
N ALA A 75 -4.99 -5.92 13.35
CA ALA A 75 -4.77 -5.54 14.74
C ALA A 75 -6.08 -5.23 15.48
N LEU A 76 -7.04 -4.57 14.83
CA LEU A 76 -8.36 -4.29 15.40
C LEU A 76 -9.18 -5.58 15.58
N ALA A 77 -9.12 -6.51 14.62
CA ALA A 77 -9.78 -7.81 14.73
C ALA A 77 -9.19 -8.65 15.87
N ALA A 78 -7.86 -8.68 16.00
CA ALA A 78 -7.20 -9.37 17.11
C ALA A 78 -7.59 -8.79 18.48
N ALA A 79 -7.73 -7.46 18.58
CA ALA A 79 -8.18 -6.81 19.81
C ALA A 79 -9.63 -7.17 20.19
N GLN A 80 -10.53 -7.29 19.21
CA GLN A 80 -11.92 -7.72 19.45
C GLN A 80 -12.01 -9.19 19.90
N ASP A 81 -11.22 -10.08 19.30
CA ASP A 81 -11.22 -11.51 19.66
C ASP A 81 -10.78 -11.74 21.12
N ASP A 82 -9.82 -10.95 21.60
CA ASP A 82 -9.33 -11.00 22.99
C ASP A 82 -10.38 -10.50 24.00
N GLU A 83 -11.11 -9.42 23.66
CA GLU A 83 -12.18 -8.86 24.50
C GLU A 83 -13.37 -9.83 24.61
N ASP A 84 -13.78 -10.44 23.50
CA ASP A 84 -14.81 -11.49 23.48
C ASP A 84 -14.37 -12.74 24.26
N ALA A 85 -13.10 -13.13 24.16
CA ALA A 85 -12.55 -14.23 24.95
C ALA A 85 -12.55 -13.93 26.46
N ALA A 86 -12.32 -12.68 26.85
CA ALA A 86 -12.42 -12.25 28.25
C ALA A 86 -13.87 -12.24 28.75
N ALA A 87 -14.81 -11.74 27.96
CA ALA A 87 -16.24 -11.72 28.29
C ALA A 87 -16.80 -13.14 28.47
N ARG A 88 -16.46 -14.07 27.56
CA ARG A 88 -16.84 -15.50 27.66
C ARG A 88 -16.28 -16.17 28.91
N ARG A 89 -15.04 -15.84 29.31
CA ARG A 89 -14.42 -16.34 30.54
C ARG A 89 -15.13 -15.79 31.78
N ALA A 90 -15.45 -14.51 31.80
CA ALA A 90 -16.17 -13.88 32.91
C ALA A 90 -17.60 -14.42 33.10
N MET A 91 -18.34 -14.66 32.00
CA MET A 91 -19.66 -15.29 32.08
C MET A 91 -19.59 -16.71 32.67
N ARG A 92 -18.66 -17.54 32.20
CA ARG A 92 -18.48 -18.91 32.74
C ARG A 92 -18.14 -18.91 34.23
N ALA A 93 -17.28 -17.99 34.67
CA ALA A 93 -16.93 -17.85 36.08
C ALA A 93 -18.12 -17.42 36.97
N ARG A 94 -19.06 -16.63 36.42
CA ARG A 94 -20.28 -16.23 37.13
C ARG A 94 -21.31 -17.35 37.22
N SER A 95 -21.53 -18.09 36.13
CA SER A 95 -22.44 -19.25 36.13
C SER A 95 -21.96 -20.36 37.07
N ALA A 96 -20.65 -20.62 37.11
CA ALA A 96 -20.06 -21.60 38.04
C ALA A 96 -20.18 -21.20 39.52
N ARG A 97 -20.44 -19.92 39.83
CA ARG A 97 -20.60 -19.40 41.19
C ARG A 97 -22.04 -19.45 41.70
N LEU A 98 -23.01 -19.61 40.80
CA LEU A 98 -24.44 -19.65 41.15
C LEU A 98 -24.96 -21.07 41.39
N GLU A 99 -24.20 -22.10 40.98
CA GLU A 99 -24.56 -23.52 41.07
C GLU A 99 -23.84 -24.25 42.23
N GLY A 100 -23.21 -23.51 43.16
CA GLY A 100 -22.52 -24.05 44.35
C GLY A 100 -23.01 -23.39 45.62
#